data_AF-A0A1Q6R7S3-F1
#
_entry.id   AF-A0A1Q6R7S3-F1
#
_cell.length_a   1.000
_cell.length_b   1.000
_cell.length_c   1.000
_cell.angle_alpha   90.00
_cell.angle_beta   90.00
_cell.angle_gamma   90.00
#
_symmetry.space_group_name_H-M   'P 1'
#
loop_
_entity.id
_entity.type
_entity.pdbx_description
1 polymer ?
#
loop_
_entity_poly.entity_id
_entity_poly.type
_entity_poly.pdbx_seq_one_letter_code
_entity_poly.pdbx_strand_id
1 'polypeptide(L)'
;MEINVDKEKKMVDIWLTKAEKNDEKLKESLKEVYKKYSEQKYMVAVFMSGEQDLYENTRDLLLYNRRRMAEKEVQAERIARSAV
;
A
#
# COMPACT_ATOMS: atom_id res chain seq x y z
N MET A 1 1.12 1.96 15.72
CA MET A 1 -0.18 1.51 15.21
C MET A 1 -1.09 2.71 15.14
N GLU A 2 -1.84 2.83 14.05
CA GLU A 2 -2.85 3.86 13.86
C GLU A 2 -4.21 3.20 13.56
N ILE A 3 -5.29 3.74 14.11
CA ILE A 3 -6.66 3.25 13.86
C ILE A 3 -7.52 4.43 13.40
N ASN A 4 -8.02 4.35 12.18
CA ASN A 4 -8.97 5.31 11.61
C ASN A 4 -10.35 4.66 11.52
N VAL A 5 -11.40 5.41 11.85
CA VAL A 5 -12.79 4.94 11.80
C VAL A 5 -13.59 5.88 10.91
N ASP A 6 -13.88 5.42 9.70
CA ASP A 6 -14.78 6.09 8.78
C ASP A 6 -16.22 5.61 9.05
N LYS A 7 -16.99 6.46 9.74
CA LYS A 7 -18.39 6.17 10.10
C LYS A 7 -19.33 6.23 8.91
N GLU A 8 -19.02 7.02 7.88
CA GLU A 8 -19.87 7.16 6.70
C GLU A 8 -19.78 5.92 5.82
N LYS A 9 -18.55 5.42 5.61
CA LYS A 9 -18.30 4.19 4.84
C LYS A 9 -18.44 2.91 5.67
N LYS A 10 -18.70 3.03 6.97
CA LYS A 10 -18.64 1.93 7.96
C LYS A 10 -17.35 1.12 7.81
N MET A 11 -16.21 1.82 7.80
CA MET A 11 -14.90 1.23 7.59
C MET A 11 -13.97 1.57 8.75
N VAL A 12 -13.14 0.61 9.15
CA VAL A 12 -12.10 0.78 10.16
C VAL A 12 -10.78 0.39 9.53
N ASP A 13 -9.85 1.34 9.42
CA ASP A 13 -8.51 1.11 8.91
C ASP A 13 -7.54 0.98 10.08
N ILE A 14 -6.82 -0.13 10.14
CA ILE A 14 -5.80 -0.38 11.15
C ILE A 14 -4.45 -0.48 10.46
N TRP A 15 -3.52 0.40 10.83
CA TRP A 15 -2.18 0.44 10.25
C TRP A 15 -1.16 -0.09 11.25
N LEU A 16 -0.45 -1.14 10.85
CA LEU A 16 0.59 -1.80 11.64
C LEU A 16 1.97 -1.54 11.04
N THR A 17 2.90 -1.14 11.91
CA THR A 17 4.33 -1.07 11.58
C THR A 17 4.93 -2.47 11.47
N LYS A 18 6.16 -2.55 10.95
CA LYS A 18 6.90 -3.82 10.82
C LYS A 18 7.09 -4.55 12.15
N ALA A 19 7.36 -3.81 13.24
CA ALA A 19 7.50 -4.40 14.57
C ALA A 19 6.17 -4.94 15.10
N GLU A 20 5.10 -4.18 14.90
CA GLU A 20 3.75 -4.48 15.39
C GLU A 20 3.10 -5.66 14.66
N LYS A 21 3.36 -5.82 13.35
CA LYS A 21 2.90 -6.99 12.58
C LYS A 21 3.34 -8.33 13.21
N ASN A 22 4.49 -8.35 13.88
CA ASN A 22 5.06 -9.57 14.45
C ASN A 22 4.76 -9.76 15.93
N ASP A 23 4.10 -8.80 16.58
CA ASP A 23 3.73 -8.91 17.99
C ASP A 23 2.44 -9.73 18.16
N GLU A 24 2.57 -10.91 18.77
CA GLU A 24 1.45 -11.80 19.05
C GLU A 24 0.47 -11.22 20.08
N LYS A 25 0.96 -10.47 21.07
CA LYS A 25 0.10 -9.84 22.08
C LYS A 25 -0.78 -8.76 21.45
N LEU A 26 -0.20 -8.00 20.52
CA LEU A 26 -0.95 -7.00 19.76
C LEU A 26 -2.02 -7.67 18.89
N LYS A 27 -1.70 -8.75 18.19
CA LYS A 27 -2.67 -9.52 17.39
C LYS A 27 -3.83 -10.04 18.24
N GLU A 28 -3.55 -10.53 19.45
CA GLU A 28 -4.58 -11.01 20.36
C GLU A 28 -5.50 -9.86 20.79
N SER A 29 -4.93 -8.71 21.16
CA SER A 29 -5.71 -7.52 21.52
C SER A 29 -6.60 -6.99 20.39
N LEU A 30 -6.17 -7.16 19.13
CA LEU A 30 -6.94 -6.73 17.95
C LEU A 30 -8.18 -7.60 17.69
N LYS A 31 -8.24 -8.84 18.19
CA LYS A 31 -9.42 -9.70 18.02
C LYS A 31 -10.67 -9.09 18.66
N GLU A 32 -10.52 -8.43 19.81
CA GLU A 32 -11.63 -7.74 20.46
C GLU A 32 -12.12 -6.55 19.62
N VAL A 33 -11.21 -5.83 18.98
CA VAL A 33 -11.52 -4.73 18.06
C VAL A 33 -12.28 -5.25 16.83
N TYR A 34 -11.81 -6.35 16.22
CA TYR A 34 -12.48 -6.99 15.10
C TYR A 34 -13.91 -7.41 15.46
N LYS A 35 -14.09 -8.02 16.62
CA LYS A 35 -15.41 -8.45 17.11
C LYS A 35 -16.34 -7.26 17.31
N LYS A 36 -15.89 -6.23 18.02
CA LYS A 36 -16.68 -5.02 18.30
C LYS A 36 -17.19 -4.33 17.05
N TYR A 37 -16.35 -4.22 16.02
CA TYR A 37 -16.73 -3.53 14.76
C TYR A 37 -17.50 -4.43 13.79
N SER A 38 -17.22 -5.74 13.79
CA SER A 38 -18.00 -6.73 13.05
C SER A 38 -19.46 -6.78 13.52
N GLU A 39 -19.70 -6.76 14.84
CA GLU A 39 -21.06 -6.71 15.42
C GLU A 39 -21.83 -5.44 15.01
N GLN A 40 -21.12 -4.32 14.82
CA GLN A 40 -21.68 -3.06 14.35
C GLN A 40 -21.82 -2.98 12.81
N LYS A 41 -21.49 -4.06 12.09
CA LYS A 41 -21.48 -4.16 10.63
C LYS A 41 -20.50 -3.19 9.96
N TYR A 42 -19.35 -2.95 10.58
CA TYR A 42 -18.24 -2.23 9.98
C TYR A 42 -17.30 -3.21 9.29
N MET A 43 -16.74 -2.81 8.15
CA MET A 43 -15.62 -3.49 7.50
C MET A 43 -14.33 -3.09 8.20
N VAL A 44 -13.53 -4.06 8.64
CA VAL A 44 -12.20 -3.79 9.20
C VAL A 44 -11.13 -4.16 8.18
N ALA A 45 -10.33 -3.18 7.76
CA ALA A 45 -9.18 -3.34 6.89
C ALA A 45 -7.90 -3.19 7.71
N VAL A 46 -6.98 -4.15 7.59
CA VAL A 46 -5.70 -4.13 8.31
C VAL A 46 -4.58 -3.99 7.29
N PHE A 47 -3.89 -2.85 7.34
CA PHE A 47 -2.74 -2.52 6.51
C PHE A 47 -1.46 -2.82 7.29
N MET A 48 -0.64 -3.72 6.75
CA MET A 48 0.63 -4.09 7.37
C MET A 48 1.79 -3.54 6.54
N SER A 49 2.76 -2.94 7.21
CA SER A 49 4.00 -2.52 6.58
C SER A 49 4.68 -3.71 5.89
N GLY A 50 5.16 -3.48 4.67
CA GLY A 50 5.93 -4.46 3.91
C GLY A 50 7.29 -4.76 4.54
N GLU A 51 7.97 -5.79 4.03
CA GLU A 51 9.27 -6.22 4.56
C GLU A 51 10.46 -5.58 3.84
N GLN A 52 10.22 -5.14 2.61
CA GLN A 52 11.23 -4.57 1.71
C GLN A 52 11.65 -3.17 2.15
N ASP A 53 12.88 -2.80 1.80
CA ASP A 53 13.42 -1.49 2.09
C ASP A 53 12.75 -0.42 1.22
N LEU A 54 12.28 0.65 1.87
CA LEU A 54 11.55 1.71 1.18
C LEU A 54 12.47 2.51 0.24
N TYR A 55 13.71 2.75 0.63
CA TYR A 55 14.66 3.53 -0.16
C TYR A 55 15.07 2.76 -1.42
N GLU A 56 15.46 1.49 -1.28
CA GLU A 56 15.86 0.66 -2.42
C GLU A 56 14.73 0.49 -3.42
N ASN A 57 13.53 0.13 -2.95
CA ASN A 57 12.36 -0.03 -3.81
C ASN A 57 12.01 1.25 -4.57
N THR A 58 12.06 2.40 -3.88
CA THR A 58 11.73 3.69 -4.50
C THR A 58 12.80 4.08 -5.51
N ARG A 59 14.08 3.91 -5.18
CA ARG A 59 15.20 4.15 -6.09
C ARG A 59 15.05 3.34 -7.37
N ASP A 60 14.81 2.04 -7.23
CA ASP A 60 14.76 1.11 -8.37
C ASP A 60 13.55 1.40 -9.25
N LEU A 61 12.40 1.73 -8.66
CA LEU A 61 11.20 2.18 -9.39
C LEU A 61 11.46 3.47 -10.19
N LEU A 62 12.13 4.45 -9.59
CA LEU A 62 12.46 5.71 -10.27
C LEU A 62 13.41 5.47 -11.45
N LEU A 63 14.44 4.63 -11.26
CA LEU A 63 15.35 4.25 -12.34
C LEU A 63 14.62 3.53 -13.48
N TYR A 64 13.74 2.59 -13.15
CA TYR A 64 12.91 1.89 -14.13
C TYR A 64 12.03 2.87 -14.93
N ASN A 65 11.31 3.75 -14.23
CA ASN A 65 10.42 4.73 -14.87
C ASN A 65 11.20 5.66 -15.80
N ARG A 66 12.37 6.16 -15.38
CA ARG A 66 13.22 6.99 -16.24
C ARG A 66 13.64 6.26 -17.51
N ARG A 67 14.06 4.99 -17.41
CA ARG A 67 14.42 4.18 -18.59
C ARG A 67 13.22 3.99 -19.52
N ARG A 68 12.07 3.61 -18.97
CA ARG A 68 10.84 3.40 -19.76
C ARG A 68 10.35 4.66 -20.45
N MET A 69 10.50 5.82 -19.81
CA MET A 69 10.15 7.10 -20.43
C MET A 69 11.05 7.39 -21.64
N ALA A 70 12.37 7.25 -21.48
CA ALA A 70 13.30 7.44 -22.60
C ALA A 70 13.04 6.45 -23.75
N GLU A 71 12.77 5.17 -23.44
CA GLU A 71 12.38 4.17 -24.45
C GLU A 71 11.12 4.57 -25.22
N LYS A 72 10.11 5.08 -24.51
CA LYS A 72 8.85 5.53 -25.12
C LYS A 72 9.05 6.75 -26.01
N GLU A 73 9.87 7.71 -25.60
CA GLU A 73 10.22 8.90 -26.40
C GLU A 73 10.90 8.48 -27.71
N VAL A 74 11.91 7.62 -27.64
CA VAL A 74 12.59 7.09 -28.84
C VAL A 74 11.62 6.32 -29.73
N GLN A 75 10.74 5.50 -29.17
CA GLN A 75 9.75 4.77 -29.95
C GLN A 75 8.74 5.70 -30.63
N ALA A 76 8.28 6.74 -29.93
CA ALA A 76 7.39 7.74 -30.49
C ALA A 76 8.05 8.49 -31.66
N GLU A 77 9.32 8.89 -31.52
CA GLU A 77 10.08 9.51 -32.61
C GLU A 77 10.23 8.57 -33.82
N ARG A 78 10.53 7.29 -33.58
CA ARG A 78 10.65 6.30 -34.67
C ARG A 78 9.34 6.14 -35.43
N ILE A 79 8.22 6.05 -34.71
CA ILE A 79 6.88 5.95 -35.32
C ILE A 79 6.60 7.21 -36.14
N ALA A 80 6.84 8.40 -35.57
CA ALA A 80 6.63 9.67 -36.26
C ALA A 80 7.47 9.78 -37.54
N ARG A 81 8.74 9.36 -37.50
CA ARG A 81 9.62 9.35 -38.69
C ARG A 81 9.21 8.33 -39.75
N SER A 82 8.61 7.19 -39.36
CA SER A 82 8.12 6.19 -40.31
C SER A 82 6.76 6.53 -40.92
N ALA A 83 6.06 7.52 -40.36
CA ALA A 83 4.75 7.99 -40.82
C ALA A 83 4.84 9.20 -41.77
N VAL A 84 6.06 9.68 -42.06
CA VAL A 84 6.40 10.72 -43.05
C VAL A 84 6.99 10.03 -44.28
#